data_AF-A0A0F9EAM8-F1
#
_entry.id   AF-A0A0F9EAM8-F1
#
_cell.length_a   1.000
_cell.length_b   1.000
_cell.length_c   1.000
_cell.angle_alpha   90.00
_cell.angle_beta   90.00
_cell.angle_gamma   90.00
#
_symmetry.space_group_name_H-M   'P 1'
#
loop_
_entity.id
_entity.type
_entity.pdbx_description
1 polymer ?
#
loop_
_entity_poly.entity_id
_entity_poly.type
_entity_poly.pdbx_seq_one_letter_code
_entity_poly.pdbx_strand_id
1 'polypeptide(L)'
;MAERLEAIVSRYSKEHYEDVAKVLKENRAWARQMDSTHGRAVMASTIGQFAELFAADNPPVCQVGGHDGPCTPACLIGGFNREQFLTACGLATEPAIPDSIGEDDPACGHSPHEPVIGCCE
;
A
#
# COMPACT_ATOMS: atom_id res chain seq x y z
N MET A 1 -11.24 31.49 16.58
CA MET A 1 -10.40 30.84 15.57
C MET A 1 -11.24 29.72 14.95
N ALA A 2 -11.85 29.98 13.80
CA ALA A 2 -12.65 29.00 13.08
C ALA A 2 -11.73 28.30 12.08
N GLU A 3 -11.06 27.24 12.54
CA GLU A 3 -10.21 26.42 11.69
C GLU A 3 -11.04 25.25 11.14
N ARG A 4 -11.10 25.18 9.80
CA ARG A 4 -11.26 23.98 8.96
C ARG A 4 -12.41 23.00 9.24
N LEU A 5 -13.47 23.14 8.46
CA LEU A 5 -13.93 22.03 7.63
C LEU A 5 -14.07 22.57 6.20
N GLU A 6 -12.95 22.70 5.48
CA GLU A 6 -13.07 22.44 4.05
C GLU A 6 -13.55 21.00 3.99
N ALA A 7 -14.78 20.79 3.52
CA ALA A 7 -15.25 19.46 3.21
C ALA A 7 -14.11 18.79 2.42
N ILE A 8 -13.58 17.67 2.92
CA ILE A 8 -12.52 16.93 2.24
C ILE A 8 -13.17 16.36 0.99
N VAL A 9 -13.19 17.18 -0.06
CA VAL A 9 -13.64 16.80 -1.39
C VAL A 9 -12.38 16.35 -2.09
N SER A 10 -12.32 15.05 -2.37
CA SER A 10 -11.31 14.45 -3.23
C SER A 10 -11.10 15.31 -4.48
N ARG A 11 -9.85 15.63 -4.79
CA ARG A 11 -9.52 16.39 -6.01
C ARG A 11 -9.80 15.58 -7.27
N TYR A 12 -9.77 14.26 -7.15
CA TYR A 12 -9.99 13.33 -8.24
C TYR A 12 -11.37 12.67 -8.14
N SER A 13 -12.02 12.45 -9.29
CA SER A 13 -13.25 11.65 -9.35
C SER A 13 -12.94 10.16 -9.35
N LYS A 14 -13.97 9.33 -9.17
CA LYS A 14 -13.85 7.88 -9.31
C LYS A 14 -13.37 7.47 -10.69
N GLU A 15 -13.92 8.08 -11.75
CA GLU A 15 -13.48 7.77 -13.13
C GLU A 15 -12.00 8.09 -13.33
N HIS A 16 -11.49 9.15 -12.69
CA HIS A 16 -10.08 9.50 -12.76
C HIS A 16 -9.17 8.39 -12.19
N TYR A 17 -9.53 7.81 -11.05
CA TYR A 17 -8.79 6.68 -10.48
C TYR A 17 -8.81 5.46 -11.40
N GLU A 18 -9.96 5.18 -12.02
CA GLU A 18 -10.15 4.06 -12.94
C GLU A 18 -9.33 4.23 -14.23
N ASP A 19 -9.33 5.44 -14.80
CA ASP A 19 -8.56 5.77 -16.00
C ASP A 19 -7.06 5.65 -15.75
N VAL A 20 -6.57 6.17 -14.62
CA VAL A 20 -5.17 6.03 -14.22
C VAL A 20 -4.82 4.55 -14.01
N ALA A 21 -5.66 3.78 -13.34
CA ALA A 21 -5.43 2.35 -13.13
C ALA A 21 -5.33 1.58 -14.46
N LYS A 22 -6.18 1.93 -15.44
CA LYS A 22 -6.16 1.34 -16.78
C LYS A 22 -4.84 1.63 -17.51
N VAL A 23 -4.41 2.89 -17.54
CA VAL A 23 -3.13 3.29 -18.17
C VAL A 23 -1.94 2.60 -17.51
N LEU A 24 -1.91 2.51 -16.18
CA LEU A 24 -0.84 1.85 -15.44
C LEU A 24 -0.82 0.32 -15.71
N LYS A 25 -1.99 -0.30 -15.81
CA LYS A 25 -2.13 -1.72 -16.16
C LYS A 25 -1.55 -2.02 -17.55
N GLU A 26 -1.86 -1.20 -18.54
CA GLU A 26 -1.35 -1.34 -19.91
C GLU A 26 0.18 -1.18 -19.96
N ASN A 27 0.73 -0.15 -19.30
CA ASN A 27 2.18 0.06 -19.23
C ASN A 27 2.90 -1.11 -18.51
N ARG A 28 2.31 -1.63 -17.45
CA ARG A 28 2.85 -2.80 -16.74
C ARG A 28 2.83 -4.06 -17.62
N ALA A 29 1.76 -4.25 -18.40
CA ALA A 29 1.69 -5.36 -19.35
C ALA A 29 2.79 -5.26 -20.42
N TRP A 30 3.07 -4.05 -20.91
CA TRP A 30 4.17 -3.80 -21.83
C TRP A 30 5.55 -4.06 -21.19
N ALA A 31 5.77 -3.60 -19.94
CA ALA A 31 6.99 -3.89 -19.19
C ALA A 31 7.24 -5.39 -18.97
N ARG A 32 6.17 -6.19 -18.84
CA ARG A 32 6.26 -7.66 -18.79
C ARG A 32 6.68 -8.27 -20.13
N GLN A 33 6.21 -7.72 -21.26
CA GLN A 33 6.54 -8.23 -22.60
C GLN A 33 8.00 -8.01 -22.97
N MET A 34 8.61 -6.93 -22.50
CA MET A 34 10.04 -6.63 -22.75
C MET A 34 11.01 -7.47 -21.91
N ASP A 35 10.49 -8.39 -21.08
CA ASP A 35 11.25 -9.18 -20.10
C ASP A 35 12.23 -8.38 -19.23
N SER A 36 11.90 -7.12 -18.95
CA SER A 36 12.73 -6.27 -18.10
C SER A 36 12.32 -6.41 -16.65
N THR A 37 13.10 -7.15 -15.85
CA THR A 37 12.90 -7.22 -14.39
C THR A 37 12.89 -5.83 -13.76
N HIS A 38 13.79 -4.94 -14.20
CA HIS A 38 13.83 -3.56 -13.75
C HIS A 38 12.54 -2.80 -14.12
N GLY A 39 12.07 -2.92 -15.36
CA GLY A 39 10.83 -2.29 -15.80
C GLY A 39 9.61 -2.77 -15.00
N ARG A 40 9.55 -4.07 -14.67
CA ARG A 40 8.48 -4.63 -13.82
C ARG A 40 8.52 -4.04 -12.40
N ALA A 41 9.70 -3.92 -11.81
CA ALA A 41 9.88 -3.37 -10.47
C ALA A 41 9.53 -1.86 -10.42
N VAL A 42 10.00 -1.09 -11.41
CA VAL A 42 9.68 0.34 -11.53
C VAL A 42 8.16 0.53 -11.66
N MET A 43 7.50 -0.23 -12.53
CA MET A 43 6.04 -0.11 -12.68
C MET A 43 5.28 -0.48 -11.40
N ALA A 44 5.71 -1.51 -10.67
CA ALA A 44 5.10 -1.86 -9.39
C ALA A 44 5.27 -0.74 -8.35
N SER A 45 6.46 -0.16 -8.25
CA SER A 45 6.76 0.98 -7.37
C SER A 45 5.92 2.21 -7.75
N THR A 46 5.82 2.53 -9.04
CA THR A 46 5.02 3.67 -9.52
C THR A 46 3.55 3.51 -9.17
N ILE A 47 2.97 2.32 -9.39
CA ILE A 47 1.58 2.03 -9.01
C ILE A 47 1.38 2.21 -7.50
N GLY A 48 2.33 1.74 -6.67
CA GLY A 48 2.28 1.93 -5.22
C GLY A 48 2.26 3.41 -4.82
N GLN A 49 3.11 4.24 -5.42
CA GLN A 49 3.15 5.68 -5.15
C GLN A 49 1.84 6.39 -5.51
N PHE A 50 1.21 6.04 -6.63
CA PHE A 50 -0.12 6.59 -6.96
C PHE A 50 -1.17 6.17 -5.95
N ALA A 51 -1.13 4.92 -5.48
CA ALA A 51 -2.09 4.44 -4.49
C ALA A 51 -1.95 5.22 -3.16
N GLU A 52 -0.73 5.53 -2.72
CA GLU A 52 -0.51 6.38 -1.54
C GLU A 52 -0.97 7.84 -1.76
N LEU A 53 -0.71 8.42 -2.94
CA LEU A 53 -1.15 9.77 -3.27
C LEU A 53 -2.68 9.89 -3.26
N PHE A 54 -3.38 8.90 -3.82
CA PHE A 54 -4.84 8.88 -3.85
C PHE A 54 -5.45 8.60 -2.47
N ALA A 55 -4.80 7.78 -1.64
CA ALA A 55 -5.19 7.59 -0.25
C ALA A 55 -5.03 8.88 0.58
N ALA A 56 -3.97 9.65 0.34
CA ALA A 56 -3.73 10.92 0.99
C ALA A 56 -4.70 12.03 0.52
N ASP A 57 -5.12 12.00 -0.74
CA ASP A 57 -6.06 12.97 -1.30
C ASP A 57 -7.52 12.72 -0.88
N ASN A 58 -7.89 11.44 -0.80
CA ASN A 58 -9.23 11.02 -0.42
C ASN A 58 -9.14 10.12 0.83
N PRO A 59 -8.81 10.70 2.00
CA PRO A 59 -8.78 9.94 3.23
C PRO A 59 -10.20 9.57 3.66
N PRO A 60 -10.38 8.41 4.31
CA PRO A 60 -11.66 8.10 4.94
C PRO A 60 -11.98 9.13 6.03
N VAL A 61 -13.26 9.45 6.19
CA VAL A 61 -13.72 10.41 7.20
C VAL A 61 -14.49 9.71 8.31
N CYS A 62 -14.33 10.22 9.54
CA CYS A 62 -15.10 9.74 10.66
C CYS A 62 -16.57 10.21 10.55
N GLN A 63 -17.52 9.30 10.66
CA GLN A 63 -18.93 9.68 10.69
C GLN A 63 -19.28 10.32 12.04
N VAL A 64 -19.29 11.66 12.08
CA VAL A 64 -19.66 12.43 13.28
C VAL A 64 -21.08 12.08 13.72
N GLY A 65 -21.23 11.72 15.00
CA GLY A 65 -22.51 11.33 15.61
C GLY A 65 -22.90 9.87 15.40
N GLY A 66 -22.05 9.05 14.77
CA GLY A 66 -22.29 7.62 14.58
C GLY A 66 -21.79 6.71 15.72
N HIS A 67 -21.03 7.24 16.69
CA HIS A 67 -20.47 6.46 17.81
C HIS A 67 -20.12 7.36 19.00
N ASP A 68 -20.09 6.77 20.21
CA ASP A 68 -19.53 7.38 21.41
C ASP A 68 -18.05 6.96 21.58
N GLY A 69 -17.15 7.93 21.80
CA GLY A 69 -15.72 7.68 22.03
C GLY A 69 -14.82 7.97 20.81
N PRO A 70 -13.52 7.60 20.87
CA PRO A 70 -12.58 7.82 19.77
C PRO A 70 -13.03 7.13 18.49
N CYS A 71 -12.79 7.76 17.34
CA CYS A 71 -13.13 7.15 16.05
C CYS A 71 -12.30 5.88 15.83
N THR A 72 -12.97 4.77 15.54
CA THR A 72 -12.32 3.50 15.20
C THR A 72 -12.40 3.26 13.70
N PRO A 73 -11.59 2.34 13.12
CA PRO A 73 -11.69 2.01 11.69
C PRO A 73 -13.09 1.58 11.24
N ALA A 74 -13.92 1.00 12.12
CA ALA A 74 -15.29 0.63 11.83
C ALA A 74 -16.24 1.83 11.63
N CYS A 75 -15.84 3.02 12.09
CA CYS A 75 -16.61 4.26 12.01
C CYS A 75 -16.22 5.13 10.80
N LEU A 76 -15.19 4.70 10.08
CA LEU A 76 -14.68 5.40 8.91
C LEU A 76 -15.56 5.12 7.70
N ILE A 77 -15.96 6.19 7.01
CA ILE A 77 -16.77 6.12 5.79
C ILE A 77 -16.01 6.74 4.61
N GLY A 78 -16.26 6.21 3.42
CA GLY A 78 -15.67 6.70 2.18
C GLY A 78 -14.16 6.46 2.09
N GLY A 79 -13.48 7.37 1.39
CA GLY A 79 -12.05 7.28 1.11
C GLY A 79 -11.71 6.47 -0.13
N PHE A 80 -10.45 6.58 -0.56
CA PHE A 80 -9.91 5.84 -1.69
C PHE A 80 -9.58 4.40 -1.28
N ASN A 81 -10.08 3.42 -2.04
CA ASN A 81 -9.79 2.00 -1.80
C ASN A 81 -8.48 1.60 -2.49
N ARG A 82 -7.41 1.62 -1.69
CA ARG A 82 -6.05 1.25 -2.11
C ARG A 82 -5.98 -0.14 -2.73
N GLU A 83 -6.54 -1.14 -2.08
CA GLU A 83 -6.45 -2.55 -2.52
C GLU A 83 -7.17 -2.76 -3.85
N GLN A 84 -8.35 -2.15 -4.01
CA GLN A 84 -9.11 -2.22 -5.26
C GLN A 84 -8.33 -1.57 -6.41
N PHE A 85 -7.67 -0.44 -6.17
CA PHE A 85 -6.84 0.23 -7.18
C PHE A 85 -5.62 -0.60 -7.58
N LEU A 86 -4.88 -1.17 -6.60
CA LEU A 86 -3.74 -2.04 -6.88
C LEU A 86 -4.14 -3.25 -7.71
N THR A 87 -5.27 -3.87 -7.35
CA THR A 87 -5.86 -4.99 -8.10
C THR A 87 -6.24 -4.57 -9.52
N ALA A 88 -6.86 -3.40 -9.69
CA ALA A 88 -7.20 -2.85 -11.01
C ALA A 88 -5.95 -2.61 -11.88
N CYS A 89 -4.84 -2.19 -11.27
CA CYS A 89 -3.53 -2.06 -11.92
C CYS A 89 -2.85 -3.41 -12.24
N GLY A 90 -3.43 -4.53 -11.79
CA GLY A 90 -2.88 -5.88 -12.00
C GLY A 90 -1.74 -6.24 -11.05
N LEU A 91 -1.61 -5.53 -9.93
CA LEU A 91 -0.86 -5.99 -8.76
C LEU A 91 -1.86 -6.76 -7.90
N ALA A 92 -1.82 -8.09 -7.97
CA ALA A 92 -2.56 -8.89 -7.01
C ALA A 92 -2.03 -8.52 -5.62
N THR A 93 -2.90 -8.09 -4.72
CA THR A 93 -2.60 -8.15 -3.29
C THR A 93 -2.45 -9.64 -3.01
N GLU A 94 -1.23 -10.13 -2.86
CA GLU A 94 -1.05 -11.44 -2.26
C GLU A 94 -1.85 -11.42 -0.95
N PRO A 95 -2.71 -12.41 -0.67
CA PRO A 95 -3.23 -12.54 0.68
C PRO A 95 -1.99 -12.59 1.58
N ALA A 96 -1.94 -11.74 2.60
CA ALA A 96 -0.91 -11.83 3.62
C ALA A 96 -0.85 -13.30 4.05
N ILE A 97 0.19 -14.01 3.60
CA ILE A 97 0.41 -15.37 4.05
C ILE A 97 0.57 -15.22 5.56
N PRO A 98 -0.30 -15.83 6.39
CA PRO A 98 -0.07 -15.83 7.82
C PRO A 98 1.30 -16.44 8.03
N ASP A 99 2.18 -15.71 8.72
CA ASP A 99 3.52 -16.12 9.09
C ASP A 99 3.52 -17.62 9.38
N SER A 100 4.02 -18.38 8.40
CA SER A 100 4.29 -19.78 8.62
C SER A 100 5.58 -19.77 9.41
N ILE A 101 5.39 -19.73 10.71
CA ILE A 101 6.34 -20.06 11.76
C ILE A 101 7.14 -21.29 11.29
N GLY A 102 8.29 -21.02 10.69
CA GLY A 102 9.37 -21.97 10.52
C GLY A 102 10.32 -21.77 11.69
N GLU A 103 9.90 -22.20 12.87
CA GLU A 103 10.84 -22.53 13.94
C GLU A 103 11.59 -23.78 13.47
N ASP A 104 12.63 -23.59 12.68
CA ASP A 104 13.76 -24.50 12.66
C ASP A 104 14.90 -23.78 13.39
N ASP A 105 14.86 -23.91 14.71
CA ASP A 105 16.02 -23.79 15.57
C ASP A 105 16.84 -25.09 15.42
N PRO A 106 18.01 -25.04 14.77
CA PRO A 106 19.09 -25.93 15.13
C PRO A 106 20.13 -25.09 15.88
N ALA A 107 19.98 -25.10 17.21
CA ALA A 107 21.05 -25.26 18.18
C ALA A 107 22.36 -24.54 17.83
N CYS A 108 22.66 -23.50 18.60
CA CYS A 108 23.95 -22.84 18.73
C CYS A 108 25.14 -23.81 18.58
N GLY A 109 25.67 -23.92 17.36
CA GLY A 109 26.99 -24.46 17.08
C GLY A 109 28.03 -23.38 17.31
N HIS A 110 28.49 -23.25 18.54
CA HIS A 110 29.65 -22.42 18.88
C HIS A 110 30.89 -22.95 18.15
N SER A 111 31.39 -22.21 17.16
CA SER A 111 32.78 -22.30 16.71
C SER A 111 33.55 -21.12 17.31
N PRO A 112 34.58 -21.36 18.14
CA PRO A 112 35.20 -20.33 18.96
C PRO A 112 36.35 -19.65 18.23
N HIS A 113 36.17 -19.11 17.03
CA HIS A 113 37.18 -18.26 16.39
C HIS A 113 36.53 -17.41 15.32
N GLU A 114 36.04 -16.21 15.69
CA GLU A 114 36.21 -14.96 14.95
C GLU A 114 35.54 -13.79 15.69
N PRO A 115 36.15 -12.58 15.71
CA PRO A 115 35.63 -11.44 16.44
C PRO A 115 34.42 -10.81 15.75
N VAL A 116 33.36 -10.62 16.54
CA VAL A 116 32.11 -9.95 16.17
C VAL A 116 32.39 -8.47 15.88
N ILE A 117 32.47 -8.09 14.61
CA ILE A 117 32.33 -6.69 14.21
C ILE A 117 30.82 -6.43 14.08
N GLY A 118 30.31 -5.65 15.03
CA GLY A 118 28.93 -5.19 15.04
C GLY A 118 28.57 -4.40 13.78
N CYS A 119 27.36 -4.61 13.29
CA CYS A 119 26.72 -3.78 12.30
C CYS A 119 25.34 -3.40 12.83
N CYS A 120 25.28 -2.27 13.54
CA CYS A 120 24.11 -1.45 13.77
C CYS A 120 24.60 0.00 13.85
N GLU A 121 24.58 0.70 12.71
CA GLU A 121 24.17 2.11 12.60
C GLU A 121 23.35 2.27 11.32
#